data_AF-A0A530GJ65-F1
#
_entry.id   AF-A0A530GJ65-F1
#
_cell.length_a   1.000
_cell.length_b   1.000
_cell.length_c   1.000
_cell.angle_alpha   90.00
_cell.angle_beta   90.00
_cell.angle_gamma   90.00
#
_symmetry.space_group_name_H-M   'P 1'
#
loop_
_entity.id
_entity.type
_entity.pdbx_description
1 polymer ?
#
loop_
_entity_poly.entity_id
_entity_poly.type
_entity_poly.pdbx_seq_one_letter_code
_entity_poly.pdbx_strand_id
1 'polypeptide(L)'
;SGIGGITTWRDAAEFMALGAGNVQVCTAAMTYGFKIVQEMIAGLENWMDEKGHASLSDIIGRATPNVTDWQYLNLNYVAKAHIDQDACIKCGRCHIACEDTSHQAITSMVDGVRHFEVTEAECVGCNLCVNVCPVEGCITMAPLAAGVVDQRTGKP
;
A
#
# COMPACT_ATOMS: atom_id res chain seq x y z
N SER A 1 8.33 22.14 -5.99
CA SER A 1 6.89 22.39 -5.85
C SER A 1 6.15 21.14 -6.30
N GLY A 2 5.15 20.67 -5.55
CA GLY A 2 4.27 19.57 -5.93
C GLY A 2 2.85 20.07 -6.20
N ILE A 3 2.17 19.53 -7.22
CA ILE A 3 0.79 19.87 -7.58
C ILE A 3 0.13 18.68 -8.29
N GLY A 4 -1.16 18.50 -8.05
CA GLY A 4 -1.99 17.48 -8.71
C GLY A 4 -2.57 16.48 -7.72
N GLY A 5 -3.90 16.50 -7.55
CA GLY A 5 -4.61 15.52 -6.71
C GLY A 5 -4.46 15.66 -5.19
N ILE A 6 -3.79 16.71 -4.70
CA ILE A 6 -3.58 16.94 -3.26
C ILE A 6 -4.90 17.39 -2.63
N THR A 7 -5.43 16.58 -1.71
CA THR A 7 -6.71 16.80 -1.02
C THR A 7 -6.60 16.67 0.50
N THR A 8 -5.54 16.03 1.01
CA THR A 8 -5.33 15.83 2.45
C THR A 8 -3.91 16.22 2.87
N TRP A 9 -3.68 16.30 4.20
CA TRP A 9 -2.33 16.48 4.74
C TRP A 9 -1.38 15.34 4.37
N ARG A 10 -1.91 14.11 4.23
CA ARG A 10 -1.13 12.92 3.89
C ARG A 10 -0.60 13.03 2.46
N ASP A 11 -1.44 13.43 1.53
CA ASP A 11 -1.04 13.68 0.14
C ASP A 11 0.08 14.74 0.13
N ALA A 12 -0.08 15.83 0.90
CA ALA A 12 0.96 16.86 1.00
C ALA A 12 2.29 16.32 1.53
N ALA A 13 2.26 15.51 2.59
CA ALA A 13 3.43 14.85 3.16
C ALA A 13 4.11 13.90 2.16
N GLU A 14 3.34 13.16 1.35
CA GLU A 14 3.86 12.27 0.30
C GLU A 14 4.60 13.05 -0.80
N PHE A 15 4.03 14.16 -1.28
CA PHE A 15 4.72 15.05 -2.23
C PHE A 15 6.01 15.64 -1.63
N MET A 16 5.98 16.04 -0.36
CA MET A 16 7.16 16.53 0.34
C MET A 16 8.22 15.43 0.48
N ALA A 17 7.83 14.21 0.86
CA ALA A 17 8.72 13.06 0.96
C ALA A 17 9.43 12.73 -0.37
N LEU A 18 8.77 13.00 -1.50
CA LEU A 18 9.34 12.88 -2.85
C LEU A 18 10.14 14.12 -3.32
N GLY A 19 10.34 15.12 -2.45
CA GLY A 19 11.26 16.24 -2.67
C GLY A 19 10.61 17.59 -2.90
N ALA A 20 9.27 17.71 -2.84
CA ALA A 20 8.62 19.01 -2.98
C ALA A 20 8.84 19.89 -1.74
N GLY A 21 9.45 21.07 -1.90
CA GLY A 21 9.57 22.06 -0.81
C GLY A 21 8.29 22.86 -0.51
N ASN A 22 7.27 22.77 -1.36
CA ASN A 22 5.93 23.31 -1.15
C ASN A 22 4.92 22.51 -1.98
N VAL A 23 3.65 22.60 -1.61
CA VAL A 23 2.53 21.97 -2.31
C VAL A 23 1.49 23.00 -2.73
N GLN A 24 0.84 22.77 -3.87
CA GLN A 24 -0.21 23.64 -4.40
C GLN A 24 -1.51 22.85 -4.53
N VAL A 25 -2.64 23.52 -4.27
CA VAL A 25 -3.98 22.92 -4.25
C VAL A 25 -4.90 23.74 -5.13
N CYS A 26 -5.62 23.06 -6.04
CA CYS A 26 -6.58 23.70 -6.95
C CYS A 26 -7.97 23.08 -6.79
N THR A 27 -8.18 21.88 -7.33
CA THR A 27 -9.49 21.19 -7.31
C THR A 27 -10.04 21.04 -5.90
N ALA A 28 -9.23 20.67 -4.92
CA ALA A 28 -9.71 20.50 -3.55
C ALA A 28 -10.20 21.83 -2.93
N ALA A 29 -9.54 22.96 -3.22
CA ALA A 29 -10.00 24.28 -2.78
C ALA A 29 -11.29 24.71 -3.51
N MET A 30 -11.45 24.36 -4.79
CA MET A 30 -12.69 24.59 -5.54
C MET A 30 -13.85 23.75 -5.00
N THR A 31 -13.59 22.50 -4.60
CA THR A 31 -14.63 21.56 -4.15
C THR A 31 -15.02 21.78 -2.69
N TYR A 32 -14.07 22.07 -1.80
CA TYR A 32 -14.28 22.09 -0.35
C TYR A 32 -14.09 23.49 0.29
N GLY A 33 -13.73 24.49 -0.52
CA GLY A 33 -13.44 25.85 -0.06
C GLY A 33 -12.05 26.01 0.54
N PHE A 34 -11.64 27.25 0.80
CA PHE A 34 -10.26 27.56 1.23
C PHE A 34 -9.88 27.03 2.61
N LYS A 35 -10.86 26.64 3.45
CA LYS A 35 -10.59 26.10 4.80
C LYS A 35 -9.82 24.78 4.77
N ILE A 36 -9.89 24.03 3.67
CA ILE A 36 -9.11 22.79 3.47
C ILE A 36 -7.61 23.01 3.71
N VAL A 37 -7.07 24.20 3.37
CA VAL A 37 -5.67 24.52 3.59
C VAL A 37 -5.32 24.53 5.08
N GLN A 38 -6.22 25.03 5.93
CA GLN A 38 -6.02 25.03 7.38
C GLN A 38 -6.06 23.61 7.95
N GLU A 39 -6.97 22.77 7.45
CA GLU A 39 -7.08 21.36 7.85
C GLU A 39 -5.85 20.55 7.42
N MET A 40 -5.31 20.83 6.24
CA MET A 40 -4.06 20.24 5.75
C MET A 40 -2.86 20.64 6.63
N ILE A 41 -2.75 21.92 7.00
CA ILE A 41 -1.67 22.40 7.88
C ILE A 41 -1.75 21.71 9.24
N ALA A 42 -2.93 21.74 9.89
CA ALA A 42 -3.11 21.13 11.20
C ALA A 42 -2.87 19.61 11.19
N GLY A 43 -3.34 18.90 10.15
CA GLY A 43 -3.10 17.47 10.00
C GLY A 43 -1.62 17.13 9.81
N LEU A 44 -0.89 17.95 9.05
CA LEU A 44 0.54 17.76 8.84
C LEU A 44 1.34 18.02 10.12
N GLU A 45 1.04 19.11 10.83
CA GLU A 45 1.65 19.45 12.12
C GLU A 45 1.45 18.33 13.15
N ASN A 46 0.21 17.88 13.34
CA ASN A 46 -0.10 16.80 14.28
C ASN A 46 0.67 15.52 13.96
N TRP A 47 0.70 15.12 12.68
CA TRP A 47 1.45 13.93 12.27
C TRP A 47 2.97 14.11 12.45
N MET A 48 3.51 15.30 12.17
CA MET A 48 4.92 15.59 12.38
C MET A 48 5.28 15.49 13.87
N ASP A 49 4.46 16.05 14.75
CA ASP A 49 4.63 15.95 16.21
C ASP A 49 4.58 14.50 16.69
N GLU A 50 3.58 13.73 16.25
CA GLU A 50 3.44 12.30 16.56
C GLU A 50 4.64 11.46 16.11
N LYS A 51 5.28 11.83 15.00
CA LYS A 51 6.46 11.14 14.45
C LYS A 51 7.80 11.73 14.90
N GLY A 52 7.79 12.81 15.69
CA GLY A 52 8.99 13.47 16.17
C GLY A 52 9.78 14.21 15.09
N HIS A 53 9.09 14.78 14.10
CA HIS A 53 9.68 15.63 13.06
C HIS A 53 9.60 17.10 13.49
N ALA A 54 10.74 17.76 13.68
CA ALA A 54 10.81 19.13 14.18
C ALA A 54 10.66 20.17 13.06
N SER A 55 10.99 19.80 11.82
CA SER A 55 10.87 20.70 10.67
C SER A 55 10.52 19.96 9.39
N LEU A 56 9.99 20.70 8.41
CA LEU A 56 9.68 20.13 7.10
C LEU A 56 10.92 19.55 6.40
N SER A 57 12.13 20.03 6.71
CA SER A 57 13.37 19.45 6.20
C SER A 57 13.59 18.00 6.62
N ASP A 58 13.00 17.56 7.74
CA ASP A 58 13.13 16.18 8.23
C ASP A 58 12.37 15.18 7.35
N ILE A 59 11.40 15.67 6.58
CA ILE A 59 10.55 14.86 5.72
C ILE A 59 10.79 15.13 4.24
N ILE A 60 11.20 16.34 3.86
CA ILE A 60 11.41 16.70 2.46
C ILE A 60 12.50 15.82 1.84
N GLY A 61 12.14 15.10 0.77
CA GLY A 61 13.05 14.25 0.01
C GLY A 61 13.42 12.94 0.70
N ARG A 62 12.89 12.64 1.90
CA ARG A 62 13.23 11.44 2.69
C ARG A 62 12.96 10.12 1.95
N ALA A 63 12.02 10.11 1.00
CA ALA A 63 11.71 8.93 0.19
C ALA A 63 12.59 8.80 -1.07
N THR A 64 13.26 9.88 -1.49
CA THR A 64 14.03 9.89 -2.76
C THR A 64 15.19 8.89 -2.81
N PRO A 65 15.89 8.54 -1.71
CA PRO A 65 16.93 7.50 -1.74
C PRO A 65 16.40 6.09 -2.04
N ASN A 66 15.09 5.85 -1.93
CA ASN A 66 14.47 4.56 -2.25
C ASN A 66 14.09 4.43 -3.73
N VAL A 67 14.26 5.49 -4.52
CA VAL A 67 14.01 5.47 -5.97
C VAL A 67 15.27 4.99 -6.66
N THR A 68 15.13 3.95 -7.49
CA THR A 68 16.23 3.37 -8.25
C THR A 68 15.73 2.84 -9.59
N ASP A 69 16.64 2.64 -10.54
CA ASP A 69 16.29 2.01 -11.81
C ASP A 69 15.86 0.56 -11.58
N TRP A 70 14.94 0.08 -12.44
CA TRP A 70 14.36 -1.26 -12.33
C TRP A 70 15.39 -2.38 -12.18
N GLN A 71 16.53 -2.27 -12.88
CA GLN A 71 17.59 -3.29 -12.85
C GLN A 71 18.27 -3.45 -11.49
N TYR A 72 18.11 -2.49 -10.58
CA TYR A 72 18.65 -2.55 -9.22
C TYR A 72 17.63 -3.06 -8.19
N LEU A 73 16.39 -3.35 -8.61
CA LEU A 73 15.39 -3.96 -7.75
C LEU A 73 15.73 -5.43 -7.50
N ASN A 74 15.54 -5.89 -6.26
CA ASN A 74 15.73 -7.29 -5.91
C ASN A 74 14.55 -8.13 -6.40
N LEU A 75 14.66 -8.68 -7.62
CA LEU A 75 13.65 -9.57 -8.20
C LEU A 75 13.55 -10.93 -7.51
N ASN A 76 14.51 -11.27 -6.64
CA ASN A 76 14.48 -12.49 -5.83
C ASN A 76 13.79 -12.26 -4.47
N TYR A 77 13.34 -11.03 -4.17
CA TYR A 77 12.52 -10.80 -3.00
C TYR A 77 11.13 -11.40 -3.21
N VAL A 78 10.79 -12.42 -2.41
CA VAL A 78 9.50 -13.09 -2.48
C VAL A 78 8.68 -12.74 -1.25
N ALA A 79 7.44 -12.32 -1.47
CA ALA A 79 6.44 -12.17 -0.43
C ALA A 79 5.14 -12.87 -0.85
N LYS A 80 4.39 -13.39 0.11
CA LYS A 80 3.10 -14.05 -0.10
C LYS A 80 2.01 -13.27 0.60
N ALA A 81 0.84 -13.22 -0.02
CA ALA A 81 -0.33 -12.64 0.63
C ALA A 81 -0.80 -13.58 1.74
N HIS A 82 -1.21 -13.01 2.87
CA HIS A 82 -1.83 -13.72 3.98
C HIS A 82 -3.16 -13.03 4.32
N ILE A 83 -4.25 -13.80 4.40
CA ILE A 83 -5.59 -13.30 4.70
C ILE A 83 -5.91 -13.63 6.16
N ASP A 84 -6.13 -12.59 6.96
CA ASP A 84 -6.66 -12.71 8.31
C ASP A 84 -8.15 -13.12 8.25
N GLN A 85 -8.43 -14.35 8.69
CA GLN A 85 -9.79 -14.92 8.64
C GLN A 85 -10.73 -14.30 9.67
N ASP A 86 -10.22 -13.72 10.76
CA ASP A 86 -11.03 -13.07 11.79
C ASP A 86 -11.47 -11.67 11.33
N ALA A 87 -10.61 -10.97 10.59
CA ALA A 87 -10.94 -9.69 9.96
C ALA A 87 -11.76 -9.84 8.66
N CYS A 88 -11.75 -11.01 8.04
CA CYS A 88 -12.35 -11.24 6.73
C CYS A 88 -13.89 -11.18 6.76
N ILE A 89 -14.46 -10.17 6.10
CA ILE A 89 -15.92 -10.04 5.91
C ILE A 89 -16.48 -10.92 4.77
N LYS A 90 -15.67 -11.81 4.23
CA LYS A 90 -16.01 -12.75 3.14
C LYS A 90 -16.58 -12.07 1.89
N CYS A 91 -16.15 -10.86 1.53
CA CYS A 91 -16.70 -10.14 0.38
C CYS A 91 -16.29 -10.74 -0.99
N GLY A 92 -15.15 -11.43 -1.06
CA GLY A 92 -14.63 -12.12 -2.26
C GLY A 92 -13.92 -11.26 -3.30
N ARG A 93 -13.71 -9.96 -3.04
CA ARG A 93 -12.98 -9.06 -3.97
C ARG A 93 -11.55 -9.53 -4.22
N CYS A 94 -10.89 -10.08 -3.21
CA CYS A 94 -9.55 -10.64 -3.32
C CYS A 94 -9.49 -11.82 -4.29
N HIS A 95 -10.44 -12.77 -4.17
CA HIS A 95 -10.57 -13.89 -5.11
C HIS A 95 -10.84 -13.38 -6.53
N ILE A 96 -11.86 -12.55 -6.75
CA ILE A 96 -12.20 -12.04 -8.09
C ILE A 96 -11.01 -11.34 -8.75
N ALA A 97 -10.29 -10.48 -8.01
CA ALA A 97 -9.10 -9.82 -8.56
C ALA A 97 -7.99 -10.81 -8.91
N CYS A 98 -7.77 -11.83 -8.07
CA CYS A 98 -6.75 -12.84 -8.33
C CYS A 98 -7.14 -13.76 -9.50
N GLU A 99 -8.41 -14.15 -9.55
CA GLU A 99 -8.99 -15.10 -10.50
C GLU A 99 -9.11 -14.48 -11.91
N ASP A 100 -9.76 -13.33 -12.03
CA ASP A 100 -10.11 -12.78 -13.34
C ASP A 100 -8.96 -11.99 -13.98
N THR A 101 -8.01 -11.50 -13.18
CA THR A 101 -7.02 -10.51 -13.66
C THR A 101 -5.57 -10.79 -13.27
N SER A 102 -5.28 -11.96 -12.67
CA SER A 102 -3.93 -12.27 -12.19
C SER A 102 -3.56 -13.76 -12.28
N HIS A 103 -3.56 -14.48 -11.15
CA HIS A 103 -2.83 -15.75 -11.00
C HIS A 103 -3.65 -16.87 -10.34
N GLN A 104 -4.96 -16.69 -10.13
CA GLN A 104 -5.88 -17.74 -9.65
C GLN A 104 -5.44 -18.40 -8.32
N ALA A 105 -4.72 -17.66 -7.47
CA ALA A 105 -4.04 -18.18 -6.28
C ALA A 105 -4.83 -18.00 -4.97
N ILE A 106 -6.14 -17.77 -5.05
CA ILE A 106 -7.00 -17.56 -3.87
C ILE A 106 -8.25 -18.41 -4.03
N THR A 107 -8.59 -19.23 -3.04
CA THR A 107 -9.81 -20.06 -3.07
C THR A 107 -11.07 -19.20 -3.02
N SER A 108 -12.17 -19.66 -3.62
CA SER A 108 -13.50 -19.07 -3.38
C SER A 108 -14.32 -19.82 -2.34
N MET A 109 -14.03 -21.12 -2.18
CA MET A 109 -14.70 -22.05 -1.30
C MET A 109 -13.69 -23.05 -0.72
N VAL A 110 -13.85 -23.41 0.55
CA VAL A 110 -13.15 -24.51 1.22
C VAL A 110 -14.21 -25.33 1.96
N ASP A 111 -14.20 -26.65 1.79
CA ASP A 111 -15.18 -27.58 2.38
C ASP A 111 -16.64 -27.18 2.16
N GLY A 112 -16.96 -26.64 0.97
CA GLY A 112 -18.31 -26.22 0.61
C GLY A 112 -18.78 -24.93 1.29
N VAL A 113 -17.90 -24.22 2.00
CA VAL A 113 -18.18 -22.93 2.64
C VAL A 113 -17.35 -21.83 1.96
N ARG A 114 -17.94 -20.64 1.85
CA ARG A 114 -17.24 -19.45 1.33
C ARG A 114 -16.06 -19.11 2.22
N HIS A 115 -14.85 -19.32 1.69
CA HIS A 115 -13.60 -19.22 2.43
C HIS A 115 -12.47 -18.85 1.45
N PHE A 116 -11.63 -17.90 1.86
CA PHE A 116 -10.61 -17.29 1.01
C PHE A 116 -9.24 -17.51 1.64
N GLU A 117 -8.50 -18.48 1.10
CA GLU A 117 -7.12 -18.79 1.46
C GLU A 117 -6.21 -18.57 0.27
N VAL A 118 -4.98 -18.14 0.54
CA VAL A 118 -3.96 -17.95 -0.49
C VAL A 118 -3.23 -19.27 -0.70
N THR A 119 -3.21 -19.76 -1.93
CA THR A 119 -2.41 -20.93 -2.32
C THR A 119 -0.96 -20.49 -2.49
N GLU A 120 -0.07 -20.83 -1.54
CA GLU A 120 1.34 -20.41 -1.59
C GLU A 120 2.08 -20.89 -2.86
N ALA A 121 1.73 -22.07 -3.37
CA ALA A 121 2.29 -22.64 -4.59
C ALA A 121 1.95 -21.84 -5.87
N GLU A 122 0.92 -20.99 -5.82
CA GLU A 122 0.43 -20.24 -6.99
C GLU A 122 0.65 -18.73 -6.82
N CYS A 123 0.64 -18.22 -5.58
CA CYS A 123 0.76 -16.79 -5.29
C CYS A 123 2.12 -16.25 -5.74
N VAL A 124 2.12 -15.26 -6.63
CA VAL A 124 3.36 -14.58 -7.09
C VAL A 124 3.72 -13.34 -6.26
N GLY A 125 2.86 -12.95 -5.33
CA GLY A 125 3.07 -11.76 -4.51
C GLY A 125 2.82 -10.42 -5.23
N CYS A 126 1.91 -10.36 -6.19
CA CYS A 126 1.63 -9.14 -6.98
C CYS A 126 0.98 -7.98 -6.18
N ASN A 127 0.55 -8.22 -4.93
CA ASN A 127 -0.09 -7.26 -4.03
C ASN A 127 -1.48 -6.73 -4.47
N LEU A 128 -2.06 -7.23 -5.58
CA LEU A 128 -3.36 -6.75 -6.06
C LEU A 128 -4.50 -7.04 -5.09
N CYS A 129 -4.52 -8.22 -4.46
CA CYS A 129 -5.56 -8.61 -3.50
C CYS A 129 -5.62 -7.70 -2.27
N VAL A 130 -4.46 -7.24 -1.79
CA VAL A 130 -4.34 -6.27 -0.68
C VAL A 130 -5.00 -4.95 -1.06
N ASN A 131 -4.68 -4.43 -2.25
CA ASN A 131 -5.17 -3.13 -2.72
C ASN A 131 -6.70 -3.08 -2.92
N VAL A 132 -7.33 -4.21 -3.25
CA VAL A 132 -8.78 -4.28 -3.46
C VAL A 132 -9.57 -4.66 -2.21
N CYS A 133 -8.90 -5.11 -1.15
CA CYS A 133 -9.57 -5.50 0.08
C CYS A 133 -10.20 -4.26 0.75
N PRO A 134 -11.50 -4.27 1.08
CA PRO A 134 -12.16 -3.13 1.72
C PRO A 134 -11.89 -3.04 3.22
N VAL A 135 -11.26 -4.07 3.81
CA VAL A 135 -10.94 -4.10 5.24
C VAL A 135 -9.44 -3.81 5.38
N GLU A 136 -9.11 -2.67 5.95
CA GLU A 136 -7.73 -2.26 6.20
C GLU A 136 -7.01 -3.32 7.05
N GLY A 137 -5.80 -3.72 6.63
CA GLY A 137 -4.99 -4.71 7.32
C GLY A 137 -5.47 -6.17 7.24
N CYS A 138 -6.63 -6.46 6.64
CA CYS A 138 -7.14 -7.85 6.54
C CYS A 138 -6.24 -8.74 5.67
N ILE A 139 -5.56 -8.17 4.67
CA ILE A 139 -4.59 -8.91 3.86
C ILE A 139 -3.23 -8.23 4.00
N THR A 140 -2.20 -9.01 4.30
CA THR A 140 -0.82 -8.53 4.44
C THR A 140 0.13 -9.28 3.51
N MET A 141 1.23 -8.65 3.13
CA MET A 141 2.31 -9.30 2.37
C MET A 141 3.38 -9.78 3.36
N ALA A 142 3.45 -11.09 3.58
CA ALA A 142 4.46 -11.73 4.43
C ALA A 142 5.72 -12.04 3.59
N PRO A 143 6.89 -11.47 3.91
CA PRO A 143 8.15 -11.82 3.25
C PRO A 143 8.51 -13.28 3.55
N LEU A 144 9.00 -14.02 2.55
CA LEU A 144 9.63 -15.32 2.81
C LEU A 144 10.96 -15.08 3.52
N ALA A 145 11.15 -15.76 4.65
CA ALA A 145 12.42 -15.70 5.38
C ALA A 145 13.55 -16.32 4.54
N ALA A 146 14.78 -15.84 4.74
CA ALA A 146 15.92 -16.32 3.98
C ALA A 146 16.10 -17.85 4.15
N GLY A 147 16.18 -18.57 3.03
CA GLY A 147 16.33 -20.03 3.00
C GLY A 147 15.01 -20.80 3.05
N VAL A 148 13.86 -20.12 3.15
CA VAL A 148 12.55 -20.75 2.98
C VAL A 148 12.28 -20.95 1.50
N VAL A 149 11.90 -22.17 1.13
CA VAL A 149 11.59 -22.50 -0.27
C VAL A 149 10.29 -21.83 -0.70
N ASP A 150 10.34 -21.04 -1.77
CA ASP A 150 9.15 -20.58 -2.49
C ASP A 150 8.48 -21.79 -3.13
N GLN A 151 7.35 -22.22 -2.57
CA GLN A 151 6.57 -23.38 -3.05
C GLN A 151 6.21 -23.29 -4.54
N ARG A 152 6.13 -22.08 -5.10
CA ARG A 152 5.84 -21.84 -6.51
C ARG A 152 7.01 -22.19 -7.43
N THR A 153 8.25 -21.93 -7.00
CA THR A 153 9.45 -22.10 -7.85
C THR A 153 10.34 -23.25 -7.42
N GLY A 154 10.15 -23.78 -6.21
CA GLY A 154 11.03 -24.78 -5.61
C GLY A 154 12.42 -24.22 -5.26
N LYS A 155 12.59 -22.90 -5.26
CA LYS A 155 13.86 -22.23 -4.96
C LYS A 155 13.84 -21.59 -3.56
N PRO A 156 14.98 -21.56 -2.84
CA PRO A 156 15.12 -20.83 -1.58
C PRO A 156 15.04 -19.31 -1.72
#